data_AF-A0A7K2ZUZ1-F1
#
_entry.id   AF-A0A7K2ZUZ1-F1
#
_cell.length_a   1.000
_cell.length_b   1.000
_cell.length_c   1.000
_cell.angle_alpha   90.00
_cell.angle_beta   90.00
_cell.angle_gamma   90.00
#
_symmetry.space_group_name_H-M   'P 1'
#
loop_
_entity.id
_entity.type
_entity.pdbx_description
1 polymer ?
#
loop_
_entity_poly.entity_id
_entity_poly.type
_entity_poly.pdbx_seq_one_letter_code
_entity_poly.pdbx_strand_id
1 'polypeptide(L)'
;MPSNLRRNGTPRDVEGWLAAARGTDERPRHALCPVPATGARRHPAAPAVDPARAAADFVRQHNVEEGLGDPARRIAEVEAEIAATGTYTHTPRELEHGARVAWRNANRCIGRLYWRSLRVRDLRHLTAAEDIAAACADHLREAAPDGRIRPLITVFAPDRPGRPGPRIWNEQLIRYAGHLQPSGHVVGDPSSAGLTAYAQRLGWRGGTGTSCTSFDVLPLIVQEVPHVRPRCFDLPPDAVLEVALEHPEFAWWAALGLRWYAVPALANMCLEIGGVCYGAAPFNGWYMGTEIGARNLADTDRYNLLPHLAHRLGLDTSSDRSLWKDRTLVELNRSVLHSFDRAGVTITDHHTESLRFLTHLEREESRGRAVGADWSWIVPPISGSATPVFHRTYDDVRHTPSYVHHHEAHARARGEDAVPARQRAPWRDLV
;
A
#
# COMPACT_ATOMS: atom_id res chain seq x y z
N MET A 1 -8.97 -32.11 5.74
CA MET A 1 -7.66 -32.64 5.28
C MET A 1 -7.88 -33.64 4.15
N PRO A 2 -7.19 -33.56 3.00
CA PRO A 2 -7.04 -34.74 2.15
C PRO A 2 -6.26 -35.81 2.92
N SER A 3 -6.60 -37.07 2.71
CA SER A 3 -6.15 -38.25 3.48
C SER A 3 -4.65 -38.53 3.44
N ASN A 4 -3.86 -37.77 2.69
CA ASN A 4 -2.50 -38.16 2.30
C ASN A 4 -1.38 -37.40 3.02
N LEU A 5 -1.69 -36.40 3.88
CA LEU A 5 -0.70 -35.78 4.78
C LEU A 5 -0.21 -36.71 5.91
N ARG A 6 -0.70 -37.96 5.96
CA ARG A 6 -0.24 -38.98 6.93
C ARG A 6 0.90 -39.87 6.41
N ARG A 7 1.35 -39.72 5.16
CA ARG A 7 2.40 -40.57 4.58
C ARG A 7 3.44 -39.74 3.79
N ASN A 8 4.34 -39.14 4.54
CA ASN A 8 5.70 -38.64 4.21
C ASN A 8 5.93 -37.32 4.94
N GLY A 9 7.04 -37.24 5.69
CA GLY A 9 7.28 -36.23 6.73
C GLY A 9 6.92 -34.80 6.35
N THR A 10 6.17 -34.12 7.22
CA THR A 10 5.83 -32.71 7.07
C THR A 10 7.12 -31.89 6.94
N PRO A 11 7.24 -30.98 5.95
CA PRO A 11 8.42 -30.15 5.79
C PRO A 11 8.74 -29.34 7.05
N ARG A 12 10.04 -29.25 7.37
CA ARG A 12 10.55 -28.57 8.58
C ARG A 12 10.73 -27.06 8.41
N ASP A 13 10.65 -26.53 7.21
CA ASP A 13 10.81 -25.11 6.88
C ASP A 13 9.60 -24.55 6.11
N VAL A 14 9.49 -23.23 6.07
CA VAL A 14 8.39 -22.53 5.38
C VAL A 14 8.46 -22.74 3.88
N GLU A 15 9.66 -22.73 3.29
CA GLU A 15 9.82 -22.99 1.87
C GLU A 15 9.33 -24.39 1.49
N GLY A 16 9.68 -25.40 2.27
CA GLY A 16 9.21 -26.77 2.11
C GLY A 16 7.71 -26.90 2.36
N TRP A 17 7.13 -26.20 3.36
CA TRP A 17 5.68 -26.23 3.57
C TRP A 17 4.95 -25.55 2.44
N LEU A 18 5.38 -24.34 2.09
CA LEU A 18 4.83 -23.62 0.95
C LEU A 18 4.94 -24.55 -0.24
N ALA A 19 6.04 -25.31 -0.40
CA ALA A 19 6.31 -26.36 -1.41
C ALA A 19 5.42 -27.61 -1.38
N ALA A 20 5.03 -28.08 -0.20
CA ALA A 20 4.25 -29.30 -0.02
C ALA A 20 2.74 -29.06 -0.02
N ALA A 21 2.28 -27.88 0.40
CA ALA A 21 0.91 -27.44 0.20
C ALA A 21 0.54 -27.37 -1.31
N ARG A 22 1.56 -27.39 -2.20
CA ARG A 22 1.47 -27.29 -3.68
C ARG A 22 1.05 -28.57 -4.40
N GLY A 23 0.56 -29.61 -3.73
CA GLY A 23 0.39 -30.96 -4.31
C GLY A 23 -1.03 -31.50 -4.53
N THR A 24 -2.10 -30.91 -3.99
CA THR A 24 -3.43 -31.59 -4.02
C THR A 24 -4.65 -30.67 -4.01
N ASP A 25 -4.69 -29.61 -4.84
CA ASP A 25 -5.95 -28.86 -4.99
C ASP A 25 -6.73 -29.30 -6.24
N GLU A 26 -7.24 -30.53 -6.19
CA GLU A 26 -8.53 -30.86 -6.80
C GLU A 26 -9.60 -30.80 -5.71
N ARG A 27 -10.07 -29.59 -5.36
CA ARG A 27 -11.35 -29.40 -4.66
C ARG A 27 -12.10 -28.18 -5.19
N PRO A 28 -13.44 -28.22 -5.12
CA PRO A 28 -14.28 -27.41 -5.99
C PRO A 28 -14.11 -25.94 -5.65
N ARG A 29 -14.40 -25.10 -6.64
CA ARG A 29 -14.61 -23.66 -6.55
C ARG A 29 -15.66 -23.35 -5.47
N HIS A 30 -15.33 -23.53 -4.20
CA HIS A 30 -16.00 -22.83 -3.13
C HIS A 30 -15.61 -21.39 -3.36
N ALA A 31 -16.62 -20.62 -3.77
CA ALA A 31 -16.52 -19.21 -4.04
C ALA A 31 -15.48 -18.61 -3.09
N LEU A 32 -14.42 -18.05 -3.68
CA LEU A 32 -13.67 -16.96 -3.09
C LEU A 32 -14.70 -16.20 -2.25
N CYS A 33 -14.54 -16.16 -0.93
CA CYS A 33 -15.19 -15.07 -0.20
C CYS A 33 -14.76 -13.86 -1.01
N PRO A 34 -15.69 -13.18 -1.70
CA PRO A 34 -15.27 -12.02 -2.43
C PRO A 34 -14.67 -11.15 -1.33
N VAL A 35 -13.37 -10.82 -1.44
CA VAL A 35 -12.99 -9.42 -1.21
C VAL A 35 -14.14 -8.69 -1.86
N PRO A 36 -15.01 -7.99 -1.10
CA PRO A 36 -16.25 -7.51 -1.67
C PRO A 36 -15.79 -6.89 -2.96
N ALA A 37 -16.25 -7.46 -4.07
CA ALA A 37 -16.46 -6.66 -5.23
C ALA A 37 -17.40 -5.65 -4.60
N THR A 38 -16.82 -4.53 -4.15
CA THR A 38 -17.46 -3.24 -4.24
C THR A 38 -17.94 -3.34 -5.65
N GLY A 39 -19.19 -3.76 -5.81
CA GLY A 39 -19.83 -3.73 -7.09
C GLY A 39 -19.45 -2.35 -7.51
N ALA A 40 -18.70 -2.25 -8.59
CA ALA A 40 -18.62 -1.01 -9.29
C ALA A 40 -20.08 -0.80 -9.72
N ARG A 41 -20.92 -0.32 -8.78
CA ARG A 41 -21.75 0.84 -9.04
C ARG A 41 -20.76 1.69 -9.79
N ARG A 42 -20.92 1.69 -11.12
CA ARG A 42 -20.45 2.78 -11.94
C ARG A 42 -21.04 3.97 -11.23
N HIS A 43 -20.30 4.51 -10.27
CA HIS A 43 -20.56 5.83 -9.79
C HIS A 43 -20.54 6.62 -11.08
N PRO A 44 -21.65 7.26 -11.46
CA PRO A 44 -21.61 8.17 -12.59
C PRO A 44 -20.37 9.02 -12.37
N ALA A 45 -19.49 9.10 -13.39
CA ALA A 45 -18.30 9.93 -13.30
C ALA A 45 -18.75 11.23 -12.64
N ALA A 46 -18.16 11.55 -11.48
CA ALA A 46 -18.52 12.76 -10.77
C ALA A 46 -18.53 13.88 -11.82
N PRO A 47 -19.59 14.72 -11.88
CA PRO A 47 -19.66 15.76 -12.89
C PRO A 47 -18.31 16.48 -12.89
N ALA A 48 -17.73 16.68 -14.08
CA ALA A 48 -16.41 17.27 -14.21
C ALA A 48 -16.37 18.53 -13.34
N VAL A 49 -15.66 18.44 -12.22
CA VAL A 49 -15.60 19.54 -11.27
C VAL A 49 -14.87 20.64 -11.99
N ASP A 50 -15.49 21.81 -12.09
CA ASP A 50 -14.85 23.00 -12.64
C ASP A 50 -13.49 23.19 -11.93
N PRO A 51 -12.35 23.09 -12.65
CA PRO A 51 -11.03 23.20 -12.06
C PRO A 51 -10.83 24.52 -11.33
N ALA A 52 -11.42 25.62 -11.82
CA ALA A 52 -11.34 26.92 -11.18
C ALA A 52 -12.06 26.92 -9.83
N ARG A 53 -13.26 26.36 -9.78
CA ARG A 53 -14.01 26.18 -8.53
C ARG A 53 -13.27 25.30 -7.53
N ALA A 54 -12.75 24.15 -7.96
CA ALA A 54 -12.02 23.23 -7.09
C ALA A 54 -10.76 23.90 -6.50
N ALA A 55 -10.05 24.67 -7.32
CA ALA A 55 -8.86 25.40 -6.91
C ALA A 55 -9.20 26.52 -5.92
N ALA A 56 -10.24 27.32 -6.22
CA ALA A 56 -10.69 28.38 -5.32
C ALA A 56 -11.20 27.84 -3.98
N ASP A 57 -11.93 26.73 -3.97
CA ASP A 57 -12.40 26.06 -2.74
C ASP A 57 -11.20 25.60 -1.88
N PHE A 58 -10.19 24.99 -2.51
CA PHE A 58 -8.95 24.59 -1.82
C PHE A 58 -8.17 25.78 -1.26
N VAL A 59 -7.96 26.85 -2.03
CA VAL A 59 -7.24 28.05 -1.58
C VAL A 59 -7.97 28.71 -0.40
N ARG A 60 -9.31 28.81 -0.44
CA ARG A 60 -10.10 29.31 0.70
C ARG A 60 -9.91 28.44 1.94
N GLN A 61 -9.98 27.11 1.79
CA GLN A 61 -9.75 26.18 2.90
C GLN A 61 -8.36 26.37 3.51
N HIS A 62 -7.32 26.37 2.68
CA HIS A 62 -5.93 26.56 3.12
C HIS A 62 -5.77 27.87 3.90
N ASN A 63 -6.28 28.99 3.37
CA ASN A 63 -6.19 30.29 4.03
C ASN A 63 -6.91 30.33 5.38
N VAL A 64 -8.08 29.72 5.49
CA VAL A 64 -8.85 29.65 6.76
C VAL A 64 -8.12 28.78 7.78
N GLU A 65 -7.65 27.59 7.39
CA GLU A 65 -7.01 26.65 8.31
C GLU A 65 -5.62 27.12 8.78
N GLU A 66 -4.89 27.88 7.95
CA GLU A 66 -3.55 28.39 8.25
C GLU A 66 -3.53 29.86 8.74
N GLY A 67 -4.70 30.52 8.79
CA GLY A 67 -4.82 31.91 9.27
C GLY A 67 -4.13 32.95 8.38
N LEU A 68 -4.20 32.79 7.06
CA LEU A 68 -3.46 33.61 6.08
C LEU A 68 -4.15 34.89 5.63
N GLY A 69 -5.32 35.20 6.18
CA GLY A 69 -6.14 36.33 5.75
C GLY A 69 -6.84 36.08 4.40
N ASP A 70 -7.16 37.16 3.71
CA ASP A 70 -8.00 37.15 2.51
C ASP A 70 -7.36 36.39 1.32
N PRO A 71 -7.99 35.29 0.83
CA PRO A 71 -7.49 34.53 -0.31
C PRO A 71 -7.75 35.17 -1.68
N ALA A 72 -8.51 36.28 -1.77
CA ALA A 72 -9.02 36.81 -3.05
C ALA A 72 -7.92 37.02 -4.11
N ARG A 73 -6.77 37.56 -3.71
CA ARG A 73 -5.64 37.76 -4.64
C ARG A 73 -5.11 36.42 -5.18
N ARG A 74 -4.89 35.43 -4.31
CA ARG A 74 -4.36 34.12 -4.73
C ARG A 74 -5.37 33.38 -5.61
N ILE A 75 -6.67 33.49 -5.30
CA ILE A 75 -7.73 32.93 -6.15
C ILE A 75 -7.70 33.54 -7.54
N ALA A 76 -7.61 34.86 -7.67
CA ALA A 76 -7.52 35.53 -8.96
C ALA A 76 -6.27 35.11 -9.77
N GLU A 77 -5.11 34.96 -9.11
CA GLU A 77 -3.88 34.45 -9.73
C GLU A 77 -4.06 33.02 -10.27
N VAL A 78 -4.70 32.15 -9.48
CA VAL A 78 -4.99 30.76 -9.85
C VAL A 78 -5.98 30.67 -11.01
N GLU A 79 -7.06 31.43 -10.97
CA GLU A 79 -8.07 31.48 -12.03
C GLU A 79 -7.45 31.95 -13.37
N ALA A 80 -6.56 32.95 -13.31
CA ALA A 80 -5.83 33.42 -14.48
C ALA A 80 -4.87 32.34 -15.04
N GLU A 81 -4.15 31.60 -14.19
CA GLU A 81 -3.26 30.50 -14.62
C GLU A 81 -4.07 29.37 -15.28
N ILE A 82 -5.24 29.03 -14.71
CA ILE A 82 -6.15 28.02 -15.27
C ILE A 82 -6.69 28.47 -16.63
N ALA A 83 -7.12 29.73 -16.76
CA ALA A 83 -7.59 30.27 -18.03
C ALA A 83 -6.51 30.22 -19.13
N ALA A 84 -5.24 30.45 -18.76
CA ALA A 84 -4.12 30.47 -19.68
C ALA A 84 -3.58 29.07 -20.05
N THR A 85 -3.59 28.13 -19.10
CA THR A 85 -2.85 26.85 -19.24
C THR A 85 -3.71 25.60 -19.08
N GLY A 86 -4.96 25.76 -18.64
CA GLY A 86 -5.89 24.68 -18.30
C GLY A 86 -5.65 24.06 -16.91
N THR A 87 -4.69 24.56 -16.12
CA THR A 87 -4.40 24.11 -14.75
C THR A 87 -3.67 25.22 -13.97
N TYR A 88 -3.24 24.95 -12.74
CA TYR A 88 -2.42 25.87 -11.95
C TYR A 88 -1.34 25.16 -11.17
N THR A 89 -0.41 25.94 -10.62
CA THR A 89 0.70 25.41 -9.84
C THR A 89 0.56 25.76 -8.36
N HIS A 90 0.49 24.73 -7.52
CA HIS A 90 0.57 24.90 -6.07
C HIS A 90 1.92 25.48 -5.64
N THR A 91 1.91 26.40 -4.69
CA THR A 91 3.10 26.77 -3.92
C THR A 91 3.57 25.58 -3.07
N PRO A 92 4.84 25.57 -2.60
CA PRO A 92 5.30 24.51 -1.69
C PRO A 92 4.43 24.38 -0.42
N ARG A 93 3.96 25.50 0.12
CA ARG A 93 3.10 25.53 1.32
C ARG A 93 1.71 24.97 1.05
N GLU A 94 1.12 25.31 -0.10
CA GLU A 94 -0.15 24.73 -0.55
C GLU A 94 -0.02 23.21 -0.77
N LEU A 95 1.08 22.75 -1.37
CA LEU A 95 1.34 21.32 -1.58
C LEU A 95 1.46 20.58 -0.24
N GLU A 96 2.21 21.15 0.71
CA GLU A 96 2.39 20.58 2.05
C GLU A 96 1.07 20.48 2.80
N HIS A 97 0.27 21.55 2.80
CA HIS A 97 -1.05 21.56 3.41
C HIS A 97 -1.99 20.55 2.73
N GLY A 98 -2.02 20.52 1.40
CA GLY A 98 -2.88 19.62 0.63
C GLY A 98 -2.58 18.15 0.89
N ALA A 99 -1.30 17.76 0.91
CA ALA A 99 -0.88 16.38 1.20
C ALA A 99 -1.27 15.94 2.64
N ARG A 100 -1.14 16.86 3.61
CA ARG A 100 -1.51 16.64 5.01
C ARG A 100 -3.02 16.48 5.19
N VAL A 101 -3.79 17.38 4.59
CA VAL A 101 -5.26 17.33 4.65
C VAL A 101 -5.79 16.11 3.88
N ALA A 102 -5.17 15.72 2.77
CA ALA A 102 -5.51 14.48 2.08
C ALA A 102 -5.38 13.25 2.99
N TRP A 103 -4.38 13.21 3.86
CA TRP A 103 -4.22 12.12 4.84
C TRP A 103 -5.29 12.19 5.93
N ARG A 104 -5.56 13.39 6.46
CA ARG A 104 -6.66 13.63 7.40
C ARG A 104 -8.02 13.15 6.85
N ASN A 105 -8.22 13.30 5.54
CA ASN A 105 -9.44 12.92 4.83
C ASN A 105 -9.46 11.45 4.38
N ALA A 106 -8.44 10.64 4.68
CA ALA A 106 -8.35 9.26 4.22
C ALA A 106 -9.24 8.32 5.05
N ASN A 107 -10.48 8.10 4.60
CA ASN A 107 -11.50 7.31 5.31
C ASN A 107 -11.10 5.87 5.67
N ARG A 108 -10.13 5.30 4.96
CA ARG A 108 -9.62 3.93 5.17
C ARG A 108 -8.36 3.87 6.02
N CYS A 109 -7.88 5.00 6.54
CA CYS A 109 -6.67 5.07 7.34
C CYS A 109 -7.04 5.23 8.83
N ILE A 110 -6.63 4.26 9.64
CA ILE A 110 -6.74 4.33 11.11
C ILE A 110 -5.70 5.27 11.73
N GLY A 111 -4.51 5.38 11.11
CA GLY A 111 -3.38 6.19 11.59
C GLY A 111 -3.49 7.71 11.40
N ARG A 112 -4.70 8.27 11.34
CA ARG A 112 -4.90 9.69 10.99
C ARG A 112 -4.50 10.68 12.07
N LEU A 113 -4.26 10.24 13.31
CA LEU A 113 -3.85 11.14 14.39
C LEU A 113 -2.58 11.95 14.08
N TYR A 114 -1.70 11.39 13.25
CA TYR A 114 -0.38 11.93 12.92
C TYR A 114 -0.36 12.84 11.69
N TRP A 115 -1.51 13.16 11.10
CA TRP A 115 -1.60 13.82 9.79
C TRP A 115 -0.75 15.09 9.65
N ARG A 116 -0.60 15.86 10.74
CA ARG A 116 0.23 17.08 10.79
C ARG A 116 1.74 16.83 10.75
N SER A 117 2.18 15.64 11.13
CA SER A 117 3.61 15.28 11.18
C SER A 117 4.17 14.83 9.83
N LEU A 118 3.31 14.72 8.80
CA LEU A 118 3.74 14.33 7.46
C LEU A 118 4.77 15.32 6.91
N ARG A 119 5.96 14.80 6.61
CA ARG A 119 6.99 15.51 5.85
C ARG A 119 6.71 15.37 4.36
N VAL A 120 6.89 16.45 3.61
CA VAL A 120 6.63 16.48 2.17
C VAL A 120 7.92 16.78 1.43
N ARG A 121 8.35 15.86 0.55
CA ARG A 121 9.45 16.06 -0.40
C ARG A 121 8.85 16.54 -1.72
N ASP A 122 9.03 17.82 -2.01
CA ASP A 122 8.58 18.43 -3.26
C ASP A 122 9.61 18.17 -4.37
N LEU A 123 9.40 17.09 -5.13
CA LEU A 123 10.25 16.66 -6.24
C LEU A 123 9.52 16.78 -7.58
N ARG A 124 8.60 17.75 -7.70
CA ARG A 124 7.82 18.00 -8.92
C ARG A 124 8.67 18.37 -10.14
N HIS A 125 9.95 18.68 -9.93
CA HIS A 125 10.92 19.00 -10.97
C HIS A 125 11.59 17.78 -11.60
N LEU A 126 11.52 16.60 -10.97
CA LEU A 126 12.12 15.37 -11.51
C LEU A 126 11.24 14.77 -12.60
N THR A 127 11.87 14.37 -13.71
CA THR A 127 11.18 13.84 -14.89
C THR A 127 11.76 12.52 -15.40
N ALA A 128 13.07 12.28 -15.25
CA ALA A 128 13.72 11.05 -15.68
C ALA A 128 13.39 9.88 -14.74
N ALA A 129 13.21 8.68 -15.30
CA ALA A 129 12.81 7.52 -14.50
C ALA A 129 13.88 7.10 -13.49
N GLU A 130 15.17 7.25 -13.83
CA GLU A 130 16.30 7.00 -12.93
C GLU A 130 16.23 7.89 -11.69
N ASP A 131 16.02 9.19 -11.88
CA ASP A 131 15.98 10.16 -10.79
C ASP A 131 14.77 9.92 -9.89
N ILE A 132 13.63 9.55 -10.48
CA ILE A 132 12.42 9.18 -9.73
C ILE A 132 12.66 7.90 -8.92
N ALA A 133 13.29 6.88 -9.51
CA ALA A 133 13.62 5.63 -8.81
C ALA A 133 14.62 5.87 -7.67
N ALA A 134 15.68 6.67 -7.92
CA ALA A 134 16.64 7.06 -6.90
C ALA A 134 15.97 7.83 -5.76
N ALA A 135 15.10 8.78 -6.08
CA ALA A 135 14.32 9.53 -5.09
C ALA A 135 13.38 8.63 -4.26
N CYS A 136 12.87 7.54 -4.84
CA CYS A 136 12.10 6.53 -4.10
C CYS A 136 12.99 5.72 -3.13
N ALA A 137 14.20 5.36 -3.53
CA ALA A 137 15.15 4.73 -2.60
C ALA A 137 15.52 5.68 -1.45
N ASP A 138 15.76 6.96 -1.74
CA ASP A 138 16.01 7.98 -0.72
C ASP A 138 14.81 8.21 0.19
N HIS A 139 13.58 8.07 -0.33
CA HIS A 139 12.37 8.11 0.49
C HIS A 139 12.43 7.03 1.57
N LEU A 140 12.78 5.80 1.22
CA LEU A 140 12.83 4.68 2.17
C LEU A 140 13.92 4.88 3.23
N ARG A 141 15.10 5.39 2.83
CA ARG A 141 16.19 5.75 3.76
C ARG A 141 15.76 6.84 4.74
N GLU A 142 15.15 7.92 4.25
CA GLU A 142 14.67 9.03 5.07
C GLU A 142 13.47 8.66 5.94
N ALA A 143 12.67 7.68 5.51
CA ALA A 143 11.47 7.26 6.22
C ALA A 143 11.80 6.50 7.50
N ALA A 144 12.90 5.73 7.55
CA ALA A 144 13.23 4.85 8.68
C ALA A 144 14.67 5.04 9.22
N PRO A 145 15.10 6.27 9.58
CA PRO A 145 16.41 6.47 10.18
C PRO A 145 16.53 5.65 11.47
N ASP A 146 17.51 4.75 11.52
CA ASP A 146 17.77 3.84 12.64
C ASP A 146 16.54 3.01 13.07
N GLY A 147 15.67 2.64 12.11
CA GLY A 147 14.43 1.92 12.39
C GLY A 147 13.27 2.78 12.91
N ARG A 148 13.49 4.07 13.18
CA ARG A 148 12.46 5.00 13.66
C ARG A 148 11.64 5.56 12.50
N ILE A 149 10.59 4.83 12.12
CA ILE A 149 9.74 5.20 10.98
C ILE A 149 9.00 6.52 11.22
N ARG A 150 9.01 7.40 10.21
CA ARG A 150 8.34 8.71 10.19
C ARG A 150 7.41 8.81 8.99
N PRO A 151 6.28 9.54 9.08
CA PRO A 151 5.42 9.74 7.93
C PRO A 151 6.07 10.67 6.91
N LEU A 152 6.20 10.19 5.68
CA LEU A 152 6.84 10.91 4.58
C LEU A 152 6.02 10.71 3.31
N ILE A 153 5.94 11.75 2.49
CA ILE A 153 5.45 11.67 1.12
C ILE A 153 6.47 12.32 0.19
N THR A 154 6.73 11.69 -0.95
CA THR A 154 7.45 12.31 -2.07
C THR A 154 6.47 12.61 -3.16
N VAL A 155 6.37 13.87 -3.60
CA VAL A 155 5.44 14.27 -4.66
C VAL A 155 6.21 14.60 -5.93
N PHE A 156 5.96 13.83 -6.99
CA PHE A 156 6.51 14.08 -8.33
C PHE A 156 5.57 14.96 -9.17
N ALA A 157 5.94 15.23 -10.42
CA ALA A 157 5.19 16.13 -11.30
C ALA A 157 3.70 15.70 -11.44
N PRO A 158 2.75 16.66 -11.42
CA PRO A 158 1.34 16.36 -11.63
C PRO A 158 1.04 16.07 -13.10
N ASP A 159 -0.14 15.53 -13.35
CA ASP A 159 -0.71 15.54 -14.69
C ASP A 159 -1.08 16.96 -15.10
N ARG A 160 -0.67 17.36 -16.30
CA ARG A 160 -1.06 18.62 -16.94
C ARG A 160 -1.75 18.35 -18.28
N PRO A 161 -2.61 19.27 -18.76
CA PRO A 161 -3.20 19.15 -20.09
C PRO A 161 -2.14 18.90 -21.17
N GLY A 162 -2.23 17.75 -21.86
CA GLY A 162 -1.28 17.33 -22.90
C GLY A 162 0.14 16.95 -22.41
N ARG A 163 0.40 17.00 -21.11
CA ARG A 163 1.68 16.66 -20.47
C ARG A 163 1.43 15.85 -19.18
N PRO A 164 1.15 14.54 -19.30
CA PRO A 164 0.98 13.68 -18.14
C PRO A 164 2.27 13.59 -17.32
N GLY A 165 2.13 13.42 -16.00
CA GLY A 165 3.24 13.19 -15.09
C GLY A 165 3.71 11.72 -15.09
N PRO A 166 4.74 11.40 -14.29
CA PRO A 166 5.24 10.05 -14.18
C PRO A 166 4.24 9.09 -13.51
N ARG A 167 4.49 7.80 -13.66
CA ARG A 167 3.77 6.70 -13.01
C ARG A 167 4.76 5.75 -12.35
N ILE A 168 4.46 5.36 -11.13
CA ILE A 168 5.06 4.19 -10.48
C ILE A 168 4.02 3.08 -10.58
N TRP A 169 4.42 1.94 -11.15
CA TRP A 169 3.48 0.83 -11.37
C TRP A 169 3.27 0.01 -10.10
N ASN A 170 4.26 -0.01 -9.21
CA ASN A 170 4.21 -0.75 -7.96
C ASN A 170 3.09 -0.22 -7.05
N GLU A 171 2.39 -1.12 -6.36
CA GLU A 171 1.43 -0.74 -5.31
C GLU A 171 2.13 -0.08 -4.12
N GLN A 172 3.29 -0.62 -3.76
CA GLN A 172 4.15 -0.14 -2.68
C GLN A 172 5.58 -0.04 -3.20
N LEU A 173 6.39 0.85 -2.65
CA LEU A 173 7.80 0.97 -3.03
C LEU A 173 8.55 -0.35 -2.77
N ILE A 174 8.31 -0.97 -1.62
CA ILE A 174 8.82 -2.31 -1.31
C ILE A 174 7.66 -3.30 -1.39
N ARG A 175 7.85 -4.36 -2.17
CA ARG A 175 6.96 -5.52 -2.19
C ARG A 175 7.75 -6.77 -2.57
N TYR A 176 7.37 -7.91 -2.01
CA TYR A 176 7.95 -9.19 -2.42
C TYR A 176 7.33 -9.68 -3.72
N ALA A 177 8.14 -10.36 -4.53
CA ALA A 177 7.76 -10.93 -5.79
C ALA A 177 6.87 -12.18 -5.61
N GLY A 178 6.08 -12.47 -6.64
CA GLY A 178 5.29 -13.68 -6.79
C GLY A 178 5.70 -14.44 -8.04
N HIS A 179 6.57 -15.44 -7.91
CA HIS A 179 7.10 -16.20 -9.04
C HIS A 179 6.15 -17.33 -9.41
N LEU A 180 5.36 -17.12 -10.48
CA LEU A 180 4.53 -18.17 -11.07
C LEU A 180 5.41 -19.30 -11.63
N GLN A 181 5.26 -20.49 -11.06
CA GLN A 181 5.98 -21.69 -11.43
C GLN A 181 5.27 -22.41 -12.58
N PRO A 182 5.98 -23.27 -13.35
CA PRO A 182 5.37 -24.09 -14.40
C PRO A 182 4.22 -24.99 -13.91
N SER A 183 4.21 -25.35 -12.62
CA SER A 183 3.11 -26.12 -12.00
C SER A 183 1.83 -25.30 -11.76
N GLY A 184 1.85 -23.99 -11.99
CA GLY A 184 0.72 -23.08 -11.72
C GLY A 184 0.72 -22.47 -10.31
N HIS A 185 1.62 -22.90 -9.42
CA HIS A 185 1.78 -22.34 -8.08
C HIS A 185 2.64 -21.05 -8.08
N VAL A 186 2.46 -20.15 -7.10
CA VAL A 186 3.26 -18.93 -6.93
C VAL A 186 4.20 -19.00 -5.72
N VAL A 187 5.52 -18.95 -5.94
CA VAL A 187 6.52 -18.76 -4.86
C VAL A 187 6.57 -17.29 -4.46
N GLY A 188 6.59 -16.99 -3.15
CA GLY A 188 6.53 -15.61 -2.65
C GLY A 188 5.09 -15.11 -2.49
N ASP A 189 4.82 -13.88 -2.90
CA ASP A 189 3.53 -13.22 -2.70
C ASP A 189 2.61 -13.35 -3.93
N PRO A 190 1.51 -14.14 -3.86
CA PRO A 190 0.56 -14.29 -4.97
C PRO A 190 -0.06 -12.97 -5.44
N SER A 191 -0.24 -11.99 -4.55
CA SER A 191 -0.80 -10.68 -4.92
C SER A 191 0.08 -9.91 -5.90
N SER A 192 1.38 -10.22 -5.94
CA SER A 192 2.35 -9.55 -6.79
C SER A 192 2.73 -10.36 -8.03
N ALA A 193 2.09 -11.50 -8.27
CA ALA A 193 2.45 -12.41 -9.37
C ALA A 193 2.35 -11.75 -10.76
N GLY A 194 1.28 -10.99 -11.00
CA GLY A 194 1.08 -10.30 -12.27
C GLY A 194 2.15 -9.22 -12.54
N LEU A 195 2.47 -8.42 -11.53
CA LEU A 195 3.53 -7.40 -11.61
C LEU A 195 4.92 -8.03 -11.75
N THR A 196 5.16 -9.15 -11.07
CA THR A 196 6.41 -9.93 -11.16
C THR A 196 6.62 -10.41 -12.60
N ALA A 197 5.60 -11.01 -13.20
CA ALA A 197 5.65 -11.44 -14.59
C ALA A 197 5.84 -10.26 -15.55
N TYR A 198 5.28 -9.08 -15.23
CA TYR A 198 5.50 -7.86 -16.02
C TYR A 198 6.96 -7.38 -15.92
N ALA A 199 7.54 -7.32 -14.73
CA ALA A 199 8.95 -6.97 -14.51
C ALA A 199 9.88 -7.90 -15.30
N GLN A 200 9.62 -9.21 -15.28
CA GLN A 200 10.41 -10.20 -16.04
C GLN A 200 10.34 -9.95 -17.55
N ARG A 201 9.17 -9.55 -18.09
CA ARG A 201 9.04 -9.15 -19.50
C ARG A 201 9.79 -7.86 -19.84
N LEU A 202 10.03 -6.99 -18.86
CA LEU A 202 10.88 -5.81 -19.02
C LEU A 202 12.38 -6.14 -18.92
N GLY A 203 12.74 -7.38 -18.64
CA GLY A 203 14.13 -7.84 -18.52
C GLY A 203 14.66 -7.88 -17.09
N TRP A 204 13.81 -7.64 -16.08
CA TRP A 204 14.19 -7.91 -14.69
C TRP A 204 14.47 -9.40 -14.54
N ARG A 205 15.69 -9.73 -14.12
CA ARG A 205 16.10 -11.13 -14.03
C ARG A 205 15.45 -11.79 -12.82
N GLY A 206 15.45 -11.14 -11.66
CA GLY A 206 14.87 -11.67 -10.42
C GLY A 206 15.35 -13.08 -10.06
N GLY A 207 14.91 -13.63 -8.92
CA GLY A 207 15.04 -15.05 -8.67
C GLY A 207 14.37 -15.84 -9.81
N THR A 208 15.14 -16.60 -10.58
CA THR A 208 14.63 -17.49 -11.63
C THR A 208 14.92 -18.94 -11.28
N GLY A 209 13.95 -19.82 -11.54
CA GLY A 209 14.06 -21.24 -11.23
C GLY A 209 14.36 -21.48 -9.74
N THR A 210 15.43 -22.24 -9.45
CA THR A 210 15.82 -22.64 -8.09
C THR A 210 16.43 -21.52 -7.25
N SER A 211 16.60 -20.31 -7.79
CA SER A 211 17.13 -19.15 -7.07
C SER A 211 16.06 -18.20 -6.52
N CYS A 212 14.78 -18.43 -6.84
CA CYS A 212 13.70 -17.61 -6.29
C CYS A 212 13.41 -17.97 -4.83
N THR A 213 13.22 -16.94 -4.00
CA THR A 213 12.86 -17.09 -2.59
C THR A 213 11.47 -16.52 -2.32
N SER A 214 10.87 -16.88 -1.19
CA SER A 214 9.58 -16.31 -0.79
C SER A 214 9.61 -14.82 -0.45
N PHE A 215 10.79 -14.19 -0.43
CA PHE A 215 10.98 -12.79 -0.01
C PHE A 215 11.88 -12.01 -0.99
N ASP A 216 11.88 -12.37 -2.26
CA ASP A 216 12.61 -11.60 -3.29
C ASP A 216 11.96 -10.21 -3.46
N VAL A 217 12.71 -9.13 -3.29
CA VAL A 217 12.19 -7.76 -3.43
C VAL A 217 12.00 -7.42 -4.91
N LEU A 218 10.83 -6.92 -5.27
CA LEU A 218 10.53 -6.43 -6.62
C LEU A 218 11.30 -5.15 -6.96
N PRO A 219 11.69 -4.96 -8.24
CA PRO A 219 12.24 -3.69 -8.69
C PRO A 219 11.12 -2.64 -8.71
N LEU A 220 11.49 -1.38 -8.62
CA LEU A 220 10.60 -0.29 -9.01
C LEU A 220 10.41 -0.30 -10.52
N ILE A 221 9.15 -0.23 -10.95
CA ILE A 221 8.77 -0.08 -12.35
C ILE A 221 8.28 1.35 -12.54
N VAL A 222 9.12 2.18 -13.13
CA VAL A 222 8.89 3.62 -13.28
C VAL A 222 8.67 3.96 -14.75
N GLN A 223 7.68 4.81 -14.98
CA GLN A 223 7.30 5.30 -16.30
C GLN A 223 7.31 6.82 -16.29
N GLU A 224 8.14 7.45 -17.11
CA GLU A 224 8.31 8.92 -17.15
C GLU A 224 7.03 9.63 -17.60
N VAL A 225 6.41 9.08 -18.64
CA VAL A 225 5.10 9.49 -19.17
C VAL A 225 4.37 8.25 -19.71
N PRO A 226 3.02 8.21 -19.70
CA PRO A 226 2.22 7.05 -20.11
C PRO A 226 2.52 6.45 -21.48
N HIS A 227 3.13 7.18 -22.41
CA HIS A 227 3.48 6.71 -23.76
C HIS A 227 4.91 6.19 -23.90
N VAL A 228 5.76 6.37 -22.89
CA VAL A 228 7.12 5.84 -22.86
C VAL A 228 7.10 4.48 -22.18
N ARG A 229 7.90 3.53 -22.68
CA ARG A 229 8.01 2.19 -22.08
C ARG A 229 8.53 2.32 -20.64
N PRO A 230 7.88 1.69 -19.65
CA PRO A 230 8.39 1.69 -18.28
C PRO A 230 9.71 0.92 -18.16
N ARG A 231 10.49 1.26 -17.14
CA ARG A 231 11.81 0.69 -16.87
C ARG A 231 11.88 0.14 -15.45
N CYS A 232 12.66 -0.91 -15.27
CA CYS A 232 12.89 -1.56 -13.98
C CYS A 232 14.15 -1.01 -13.31
N PHE A 233 14.05 -0.73 -12.02
CA PHE A 233 15.14 -0.26 -11.17
C PHE A 233 15.15 -1.10 -9.89
N ASP A 234 16.20 -1.89 -9.68
CA ASP A 234 16.34 -2.63 -8.43
C ASP A 234 16.51 -1.64 -7.26
N LEU A 235 15.85 -1.93 -6.14
CA LEU A 235 16.03 -1.15 -4.93
C LEU A 235 17.42 -1.44 -4.35
N PRO A 236 18.21 -0.42 -4.01
CA PRO A 236 19.45 -0.61 -3.28
C PRO A 236 19.20 -1.37 -1.97
N PRO A 237 20.02 -2.39 -1.62
CA PRO A 237 19.80 -3.17 -0.39
C PRO A 237 19.76 -2.33 0.89
N ASP A 238 20.52 -1.23 0.94
CA ASP A 238 20.54 -0.31 2.08
C ASP A 238 19.26 0.54 2.21
N ALA A 239 18.45 0.63 1.16
CA ALA A 239 17.14 1.29 1.21
C ALA A 239 16.03 0.34 1.72
N VAL A 240 16.29 -0.97 1.83
CA VAL A 240 15.30 -1.98 2.22
C VAL A 240 15.62 -2.48 3.63
N LEU A 241 14.92 -1.92 4.61
CA LEU A 241 14.96 -2.42 5.99
C LEU A 241 13.99 -3.59 6.16
N GLU A 242 14.50 -4.79 6.44
CA GLU A 242 13.70 -5.97 6.77
C GLU A 242 13.83 -6.35 8.25
N VAL A 243 12.75 -6.86 8.84
CA VAL A 243 12.72 -7.43 10.18
C VAL A 243 12.51 -8.94 10.07
N ALA A 244 13.48 -9.72 10.54
CA ALA A 244 13.32 -11.17 10.69
C ALA A 244 12.33 -11.46 11.83
N LEU A 245 11.42 -12.41 11.62
CA LEU A 245 10.35 -12.70 12.57
C LEU A 245 10.71 -13.87 13.49
N GLU A 246 10.71 -13.59 14.79
CA GLU A 246 10.89 -14.52 15.90
C GLU A 246 9.65 -14.52 16.80
N HIS A 247 9.53 -15.53 17.67
CA HIS A 247 8.46 -15.62 18.65
C HIS A 247 9.03 -15.57 20.07
N PRO A 248 8.39 -14.86 21.02
CA PRO A 248 8.89 -14.74 22.40
C PRO A 248 8.97 -16.08 23.14
N GLU A 249 8.13 -17.05 22.76
CA GLU A 249 8.00 -18.34 23.46
C GLU A 249 8.41 -19.56 22.61
N PHE A 250 8.41 -19.44 21.28
CA PHE A 250 8.59 -20.58 20.38
C PHE A 250 9.93 -20.44 19.63
N ALA A 251 11.01 -20.97 20.21
CA ALA A 251 12.35 -20.89 19.63
C ALA A 251 12.45 -21.44 18.20
N TRP A 252 11.59 -22.39 17.82
CA TRP A 252 11.55 -22.95 16.47
C TRP A 252 11.05 -21.97 15.41
N TRP A 253 10.49 -20.83 15.80
CA TRP A 253 9.92 -19.83 14.89
C TRP A 253 11.00 -19.15 14.03
N ALA A 254 12.17 -18.86 14.61
CA ALA A 254 13.28 -18.25 13.88
C ALA A 254 13.76 -19.11 12.69
N ALA A 255 13.71 -20.44 12.85
CA ALA A 255 14.10 -21.38 11.79
C ALA A 255 13.14 -21.38 10.59
N LEU A 256 11.99 -20.70 10.68
CA LEU A 256 11.08 -20.51 9.56
C LEU A 256 11.62 -19.52 8.51
N GLY A 257 12.56 -18.65 8.88
CA GLY A 257 13.13 -17.64 7.97
C GLY A 257 12.13 -16.57 7.51
N LEU A 258 11.02 -16.39 8.25
CA LEU A 258 10.04 -15.35 7.96
C LEU A 258 10.65 -13.97 8.18
N ARG A 259 10.30 -13.03 7.30
CA ARG A 259 10.71 -11.63 7.41
C ARG A 259 9.67 -10.71 6.80
N TRP A 260 9.70 -9.44 7.17
CA TRP A 260 8.88 -8.41 6.52
C TRP A 260 9.62 -7.08 6.43
N TYR A 261 9.44 -6.36 5.32
CA TYR A 261 10.01 -5.02 5.17
C TYR A 261 9.34 -4.04 6.14
N ALA A 262 10.08 -3.06 6.64
CA ALA A 262 9.65 -2.20 7.74
C ALA A 262 8.74 -1.04 7.28
N VAL A 263 8.96 -0.50 6.09
CA VAL A 263 8.32 0.74 5.62
C VAL A 263 7.15 0.45 4.67
N PRO A 264 5.87 0.65 5.08
CA PRO A 264 4.71 0.50 4.21
C PRO A 264 4.50 1.74 3.33
N ALA A 265 5.34 1.92 2.31
CA ALA A 265 5.24 3.06 1.39
C ALA A 265 4.31 2.76 0.22
N LEU A 266 3.05 3.21 0.25
CA LEU A 266 2.12 3.14 -0.87
C LEU A 266 2.60 4.01 -2.03
N ALA A 267 2.50 3.53 -3.27
CA ALA A 267 3.04 4.20 -4.45
C ALA A 267 2.06 4.33 -5.63
N ASN A 268 0.88 3.67 -5.57
CA ASN A 268 -0.11 3.65 -6.65
C ASN A 268 -1.37 4.51 -6.39
N MET A 269 -1.34 5.41 -5.42
CA MET A 269 -2.41 6.39 -5.18
C MET A 269 -2.10 7.70 -5.90
N CYS A 270 -3.11 8.37 -6.45
CA CYS A 270 -2.99 9.79 -6.81
C CYS A 270 -3.29 10.64 -5.59
N LEU A 271 -2.48 11.67 -5.36
CA LEU A 271 -2.83 12.77 -4.48
C LEU A 271 -3.59 13.82 -5.28
N GLU A 272 -4.86 14.06 -4.94
CA GLU A 272 -5.71 15.07 -5.58
C GLU A 272 -5.87 16.29 -4.68
N ILE A 273 -5.43 17.46 -5.15
CA ILE A 273 -5.48 18.72 -4.40
C ILE A 273 -6.08 19.79 -5.31
N GLY A 274 -7.22 20.36 -4.92
CA GLY A 274 -7.83 21.51 -5.61
C GLY A 274 -7.96 21.36 -7.13
N GLY A 275 -8.25 20.16 -7.63
CA GLY A 275 -8.37 19.86 -9.07
C GLY A 275 -7.08 19.40 -9.78
N VAL A 276 -5.94 19.34 -9.09
CA VAL A 276 -4.66 18.82 -9.63
C VAL A 276 -4.45 17.38 -9.16
N CYS A 277 -4.11 16.46 -10.08
CA CYS A 277 -3.75 15.08 -9.76
C CYS A 277 -2.23 14.87 -9.84
N TYR A 278 -1.66 14.42 -8.73
CA TYR A 278 -0.29 13.93 -8.60
C TYR A 278 -0.28 12.41 -8.67
N GLY A 279 -0.18 11.87 -9.89
CA GLY A 279 -0.29 10.42 -10.15
C GLY A 279 0.87 9.56 -9.65
N ALA A 280 1.97 10.17 -9.21
CA ALA A 280 3.09 9.53 -8.53
C ALA A 280 3.43 10.33 -7.26
N ALA A 281 2.93 9.86 -6.13
CA ALA A 281 3.11 10.52 -4.85
C ALA A 281 3.31 9.50 -3.71
N PRO A 282 4.41 8.71 -3.71
CA PRO A 282 4.58 7.65 -2.74
C PRO A 282 4.60 8.17 -1.30
N PHE A 283 3.85 7.51 -0.43
CA PHE A 283 3.55 7.92 0.94
C PHE A 283 3.71 6.73 1.89
N ASN A 284 4.35 6.94 3.04
CA ASN A 284 4.38 5.97 4.13
C ASN A 284 3.88 6.55 5.46
N GLY A 285 3.26 5.67 6.24
CA GLY A 285 3.26 5.76 7.70
C GLY A 285 4.15 4.64 8.27
N TRP A 286 3.71 3.99 9.33
CA TRP A 286 4.31 2.74 9.82
C TRP A 286 3.22 1.67 9.93
N TYR A 287 3.65 0.43 10.04
CA TYR A 287 2.72 -0.70 10.14
C TYR A 287 1.91 -0.70 11.44
N MET A 288 0.65 -1.06 11.33
CA MET A 288 -0.10 -1.74 12.38
C MET A 288 0.16 -3.24 12.25
N GLY A 289 0.52 -3.93 13.34
CA GLY A 289 0.99 -5.32 13.29
C GLY A 289 0.08 -6.30 12.56
N THR A 290 -1.24 -6.06 12.59
CA THR A 290 -2.25 -6.88 11.90
C THR A 290 -2.16 -6.80 10.38
N GLU A 291 -1.59 -5.75 9.80
CA GLU A 291 -1.34 -5.69 8.36
C GLU A 291 -0.35 -6.78 7.91
N ILE A 292 0.68 -7.05 8.73
CA ILE A 292 1.64 -8.11 8.46
C ILE A 292 1.08 -9.45 8.91
N GLY A 293 0.75 -9.57 10.19
CA GLY A 293 0.43 -10.86 10.82
C GLY A 293 -0.93 -11.41 10.42
N ALA A 294 -1.97 -10.56 10.34
CA ALA A 294 -3.33 -11.01 10.06
C ALA A 294 -3.73 -10.93 8.59
N ARG A 295 -3.05 -10.10 7.79
CA ARG A 295 -3.29 -10.00 6.34
C ARG A 295 -2.16 -10.67 5.57
N ASN A 296 -1.01 -10.01 5.44
CA ASN A 296 0.05 -10.44 4.52
C ASN A 296 0.50 -11.89 4.73
N LEU A 297 0.70 -12.30 5.97
CA LEU A 297 1.20 -13.64 6.30
C LEU A 297 0.10 -14.70 6.45
N ALA A 298 -1.14 -14.29 6.70
CA ALA A 298 -2.23 -15.21 7.06
C ALA A 298 -3.30 -15.41 5.98
N ASP A 299 -3.57 -14.39 5.16
CA ASP A 299 -4.60 -14.45 4.12
C ASP A 299 -4.33 -15.61 3.15
N THR A 300 -5.39 -16.33 2.76
CA THR A 300 -5.29 -17.54 1.93
C THR A 300 -4.85 -17.25 0.49
N ASP A 301 -5.08 -16.03 0.01
CA ASP A 301 -4.63 -15.52 -1.28
C ASP A 301 -3.30 -14.74 -1.18
N ARG A 302 -2.62 -14.85 -0.03
CA ARG A 302 -1.29 -14.30 0.25
C ARG A 302 -0.32 -15.42 0.64
N TYR A 303 0.43 -15.29 1.73
CA TYR A 303 1.37 -16.33 2.16
C TYR A 303 0.70 -17.54 2.83
N ASN A 304 -0.56 -17.42 3.29
CA ASN A 304 -1.37 -18.52 3.82
C ASN A 304 -0.64 -19.38 4.89
N LEU A 305 0.03 -18.76 5.87
CA LEU A 305 0.88 -19.49 6.81
C LEU A 305 0.11 -20.16 7.97
N LEU A 306 -1.18 -19.87 8.15
CA LEU A 306 -1.94 -20.38 9.31
C LEU A 306 -1.92 -21.92 9.42
N PRO A 307 -2.15 -22.71 8.35
CA PRO A 307 -2.13 -24.17 8.48
C PRO A 307 -0.74 -24.71 8.86
N HIS A 308 0.33 -24.10 8.35
CA HIS A 308 1.70 -24.48 8.70
C HIS A 308 1.98 -24.24 10.18
N LEU A 309 1.70 -23.02 10.64
CA LEU A 309 1.98 -22.59 12.00
C LEU A 309 1.12 -23.37 13.01
N ALA A 310 -0.15 -23.62 12.70
CA ALA A 310 -1.03 -24.44 13.54
C ALA A 310 -0.48 -25.85 13.76
N HIS A 311 0.08 -26.48 12.71
CA HIS A 311 0.72 -27.78 12.83
C HIS A 311 1.96 -27.72 13.73
N ARG A 312 2.80 -26.69 13.57
CA ARG A 312 4.00 -26.47 14.40
C ARG A 312 3.68 -26.17 15.86
N LEU A 313 2.52 -25.55 16.10
CA LEU A 313 1.95 -25.31 17.43
C LEU A 313 1.28 -26.56 18.03
N GLY A 314 1.16 -27.66 17.29
CA GLY A 314 0.51 -28.89 17.76
C GLY A 314 -1.01 -28.74 17.92
N LEU A 315 -1.65 -27.83 17.18
CA LEU A 315 -3.08 -27.60 17.26
C LEU A 315 -3.88 -28.63 16.47
N ASP A 316 -5.08 -28.94 16.96
CA ASP A 316 -6.04 -29.77 16.22
C ASP A 316 -6.69 -28.95 15.09
N THR A 317 -6.23 -29.18 13.86
CA THR A 317 -6.77 -28.54 12.66
C THR A 317 -7.86 -29.38 11.96
N SER A 318 -8.43 -30.39 12.64
CA SER A 318 -9.48 -31.26 12.06
C SER A 318 -10.83 -30.57 11.91
N SER A 319 -11.11 -29.57 12.75
CA SER A 319 -12.37 -28.83 12.78
C SER A 319 -12.11 -27.36 13.10
N ASP A 320 -12.80 -26.45 12.43
CA ASP A 320 -12.75 -25.02 12.76
C ASP A 320 -13.31 -24.72 14.18
N ARG A 321 -14.10 -25.64 14.76
CA ARG A 321 -14.59 -25.51 16.15
C ARG A 321 -13.49 -25.56 17.21
N SER A 322 -12.29 -26.06 16.88
CA SER A 322 -11.14 -26.02 17.79
C SER A 322 -10.53 -24.62 17.92
N LEU A 323 -10.95 -23.67 17.09
CA LEU A 323 -10.42 -22.30 17.02
C LEU A 323 -8.92 -22.27 16.72
N TRP A 324 -8.43 -23.26 15.96
CA TRP A 324 -7.02 -23.35 15.60
C TRP A 324 -6.57 -22.15 14.77
N LYS A 325 -7.43 -21.59 13.91
CA LYS A 325 -7.15 -20.40 13.10
C LYS A 325 -6.93 -19.20 14.01
N ASP A 326 -7.85 -18.96 14.94
CA ASP A 326 -7.84 -17.86 15.89
C ASP A 326 -6.57 -17.88 16.75
N ARG A 327 -6.26 -19.03 17.36
CA ARG A 327 -5.05 -19.18 18.17
C ARG A 327 -3.78 -18.95 17.35
N THR A 328 -3.70 -19.51 16.15
CA THR A 328 -2.54 -19.33 15.27
C THR A 328 -2.38 -17.87 14.83
N LEU A 329 -3.49 -17.20 14.51
CA LEU A 329 -3.50 -15.80 14.11
C LEU A 329 -2.97 -14.91 15.24
N VAL A 330 -3.36 -15.19 16.49
CA VAL A 330 -2.83 -14.49 17.67
C VAL A 330 -1.31 -14.68 17.79
N GLU A 331 -0.80 -15.92 17.77
CA GLU A 331 0.66 -16.15 17.88
C GLU A 331 1.44 -15.52 16.73
N LEU A 332 0.90 -15.53 15.51
CA LEU A 332 1.52 -14.87 14.37
C LEU A 332 1.60 -13.35 14.56
N ASN A 333 0.53 -12.70 15.03
CA ASN A 333 0.56 -11.28 15.36
C ASN A 333 1.53 -10.95 16.51
N ARG A 334 1.60 -11.82 17.53
CA ARG A 334 2.57 -11.69 18.63
C ARG A 334 4.01 -11.77 18.11
N SER A 335 4.31 -12.67 17.18
CA SER A 335 5.64 -12.78 16.56
C SER A 335 6.04 -11.48 15.84
N VAL A 336 5.11 -10.86 15.11
CA VAL A 336 5.37 -9.62 14.37
C VAL A 336 5.72 -8.49 15.35
N LEU A 337 4.85 -8.21 16.33
CA LEU A 337 5.07 -7.12 17.28
C LEU A 337 6.37 -7.32 18.06
N HIS A 338 6.59 -8.53 18.60
CA HIS A 338 7.81 -8.88 19.33
C HIS A 338 9.08 -8.64 18.51
N SER A 339 9.06 -9.03 17.24
CA SER A 339 10.24 -8.93 16.37
C SER A 339 10.58 -7.49 16.03
N PHE A 340 9.56 -6.68 15.72
CA PHE A 340 9.74 -5.26 15.44
C PHE A 340 10.22 -4.51 16.70
N ASP A 341 9.65 -4.80 17.87
CA ASP A 341 10.10 -4.23 19.15
C ASP A 341 11.57 -4.58 19.42
N ARG A 342 11.96 -5.85 19.23
CA ARG A 342 13.35 -6.30 19.43
C ARG A 342 14.33 -5.70 18.43
N ALA A 343 13.89 -5.47 17.19
CA ALA A 343 14.70 -4.82 16.17
C ALA A 343 14.78 -3.29 16.36
N GLY A 344 14.04 -2.72 17.31
CA GLY A 344 13.96 -1.27 17.49
C GLY A 344 13.26 -0.54 16.35
N VAL A 345 12.41 -1.26 15.60
CA VAL A 345 11.70 -0.73 14.42
C VAL A 345 10.28 -0.32 14.80
N THR A 346 9.87 0.89 14.41
CA THR A 346 8.54 1.42 14.71
C THR A 346 7.43 0.51 14.18
N ILE A 347 6.55 0.07 15.07
CA ILE A 347 5.27 -0.59 14.76
C ILE A 347 4.23 -0.18 15.80
N THR A 348 2.94 -0.38 15.51
CA THR A 348 1.88 -0.24 16.52
C THR A 348 1.00 -1.49 16.58
N ASP A 349 0.47 -1.78 17.76
CA ASP A 349 -0.62 -2.75 17.91
C ASP A 349 -1.98 -2.10 17.55
N HIS A 350 -2.94 -2.96 17.26
CA HIS A 350 -4.26 -2.56 16.79
C HIS A 350 -5.19 -2.04 17.89
N HIS A 351 -4.95 -2.37 19.17
CA HIS A 351 -5.72 -1.82 20.28
C HIS A 351 -5.33 -0.37 20.55
N THR A 352 -4.03 -0.09 20.63
CA THR A 352 -3.50 1.27 20.78
C THR A 352 -3.91 2.17 19.63
N GLU A 353 -3.78 1.69 18.38
CA GLU A 353 -4.11 2.52 17.22
C GLU A 353 -5.62 2.79 17.09
N SER A 354 -6.46 1.85 17.53
CA SER A 354 -7.91 2.07 17.66
C SER A 354 -8.25 3.19 18.65
N LEU A 355 -7.59 3.25 19.80
CA LEU A 355 -7.77 4.34 20.77
C LEU A 355 -7.32 5.69 20.20
N ARG A 356 -6.17 5.70 19.52
CA ARG A 356 -5.62 6.90 18.88
C ARG A 356 -6.51 7.42 17.75
N PHE A 357 -7.17 6.52 17.02
CA PHE A 357 -8.15 6.88 16.02
C PHE A 357 -9.35 7.61 16.62
N LEU A 358 -9.90 7.14 17.75
CA LEU A 358 -10.97 7.86 18.44
C LEU A 358 -10.52 9.23 18.95
N THR A 359 -9.30 9.32 19.48
CA THR A 359 -8.69 10.63 19.85
C THR A 359 -8.61 11.57 18.65
N HIS A 360 -8.31 11.05 17.45
CA HIS A 360 -8.33 11.83 16.22
C HIS A 360 -9.73 12.37 15.94
N LEU A 361 -10.76 11.51 15.97
CA LEU A 361 -12.14 11.94 15.74
C LEU A 361 -12.55 13.07 16.70
N GLU A 362 -12.32 12.90 17.99
CA GLU A 362 -12.62 13.92 19.01
C GLU A 362 -11.92 15.26 18.72
N ARG A 363 -10.66 15.22 18.28
CA ARG A 363 -9.88 16.43 17.93
C ARG A 363 -10.40 17.15 16.68
N GLU A 364 -10.97 16.41 15.74
CA GLU A 364 -11.51 17.00 14.52
C GLU A 364 -12.95 17.51 14.75
N GLU A 365 -13.76 16.76 15.48
CA GLU A 365 -15.13 17.12 15.88
C GLU A 365 -15.17 18.34 16.80
N SER A 366 -14.25 18.44 17.76
CA SER A 366 -14.10 19.64 18.61
C SER A 366 -13.74 20.91 17.82
N ARG A 367 -13.29 20.76 16.57
CA ARG A 367 -13.06 21.89 15.65
C ARG A 367 -14.17 22.03 14.60
N GLY A 368 -15.32 21.39 14.81
CA GLY A 368 -16.50 21.48 13.95
C GLY A 368 -16.34 20.80 12.58
N ARG A 369 -15.34 19.92 12.40
CA ARG A 369 -15.15 19.20 11.14
C ARG A 369 -15.88 17.86 11.18
N ALA A 370 -16.62 17.56 10.12
CA ALA A 370 -17.08 16.21 9.85
C ALA A 370 -15.88 15.32 9.49
N VAL A 371 -15.83 14.10 10.02
CA VAL A 371 -14.78 13.13 9.71
C VAL A 371 -15.39 11.87 9.12
N GLY A 372 -15.07 11.62 7.86
CA GLY A 372 -15.45 10.37 7.21
C GLY A 372 -14.63 9.17 7.70
N ALA A 373 -15.24 8.00 7.75
CA ALA A 373 -14.54 6.74 7.98
C ALA A 373 -15.28 5.55 7.37
N ASP A 374 -14.51 4.63 6.78
CA ASP A 374 -15.02 3.35 6.27
C ASP A 374 -14.85 2.29 7.36
N TRP A 375 -15.95 1.94 8.03
CA TRP A 375 -15.95 1.00 9.16
C TRP A 375 -15.22 -0.32 8.82
N SER A 376 -15.39 -0.82 7.59
CA SER A 376 -14.80 -2.10 7.15
C SER A 376 -13.27 -2.07 7.04
N TRP A 377 -12.68 -0.88 6.95
CA TRP A 377 -11.24 -0.65 6.95
C TRP A 377 -10.70 -0.21 8.30
N ILE A 378 -11.50 0.49 9.10
CA ILE A 378 -11.08 0.99 10.42
C ILE A 378 -11.07 -0.14 11.46
N VAL A 379 -12.04 -1.05 11.44
CA VAL A 379 -12.04 -2.16 12.40
C VAL A 379 -10.91 -3.14 12.08
N PRO A 380 -10.00 -3.45 13.03
CA PRO A 380 -8.90 -4.38 12.78
C PRO A 380 -9.39 -5.79 12.37
N PRO A 381 -8.63 -6.51 11.53
CA PRO A 381 -9.04 -7.81 10.97
C PRO A 381 -9.01 -8.96 11.98
N ILE A 382 -8.57 -8.69 13.21
CA ILE A 382 -8.63 -9.61 14.35
C ILE A 382 -9.11 -8.82 15.57
N SER A 383 -9.82 -9.47 16.48
CA SER A 383 -10.25 -8.89 17.76
C SER A 383 -11.15 -7.65 17.63
N GLY A 384 -11.92 -7.54 16.54
CA GLY A 384 -12.70 -6.34 16.20
C GLY A 384 -13.52 -5.81 17.37
N SER A 385 -14.41 -6.62 17.96
CA SER A 385 -15.25 -6.18 19.09
C SER A 385 -14.50 -5.90 20.40
N ALA A 386 -13.22 -6.30 20.50
CA ALA A 386 -12.33 -5.93 21.60
C ALA A 386 -11.62 -4.59 21.36
N THR A 387 -11.91 -3.91 20.25
CA THR A 387 -11.41 -2.57 19.93
C THR A 387 -12.54 -1.55 20.06
N PRO A 388 -12.26 -0.33 20.54
CA PRO A 388 -13.30 0.66 20.75
C PRO A 388 -13.91 1.18 19.43
N VAL A 389 -13.17 1.07 18.32
CA VAL A 389 -13.62 1.52 16.99
C VAL A 389 -14.76 0.67 16.42
N PHE A 390 -14.94 -0.56 16.90
CA PHE A 390 -16.04 -1.44 16.49
C PHE A 390 -17.41 -0.92 16.94
N HIS A 391 -17.47 -0.30 18.13
CA HIS A 391 -18.72 0.09 18.81
C HIS A 391 -19.27 1.44 18.36
N ARG A 392 -18.71 2.03 17.30
CA ARG A 392 -19.07 3.34 16.78
C ARG A 392 -19.49 3.23 15.30
N THR A 393 -20.55 3.96 14.94
CA THR A 393 -20.97 4.12 13.55
C THR A 393 -20.23 5.28 12.92
N TYR A 394 -19.89 5.15 11.63
CA TYR A 394 -19.20 6.17 10.86
C TYR A 394 -19.94 6.46 9.56
N ASP A 395 -19.93 7.72 9.15
CA ASP A 395 -20.35 8.11 7.81
C ASP A 395 -19.16 8.03 6.84
N ASP A 396 -19.33 7.47 5.64
CA ASP A 396 -18.30 7.48 4.58
C ASP A 396 -18.31 8.81 3.80
N VAL A 397 -18.23 9.94 4.52
CA VAL A 397 -18.17 11.27 3.90
C VAL A 397 -16.80 11.45 3.24
N ARG A 398 -16.79 11.74 1.93
CA ARG A 398 -15.55 11.97 1.18
C ARG A 398 -15.26 13.46 1.10
N HIS A 399 -14.05 13.82 1.49
CA HIS A 399 -13.55 15.19 1.43
C HIS A 399 -12.39 15.29 0.44
N THR A 400 -12.19 16.48 -0.12
CA THR A 400 -10.97 16.85 -0.85
C THR A 400 -10.17 17.85 0.01
N PRO A 401 -8.83 17.95 -0.15
CA PRO A 401 -7.93 17.05 -0.87
C PRO A 401 -8.02 15.57 -0.44
N SER A 402 -7.57 14.64 -1.28
CA SER A 402 -7.71 13.19 -1.02
C SER A 402 -6.59 12.37 -1.67
N TYR A 403 -6.35 11.17 -1.13
CA TYR A 403 -5.61 10.13 -1.81
C TYR A 403 -6.59 9.17 -2.48
N VAL A 404 -6.47 9.01 -3.80
CA VAL A 404 -7.44 8.28 -4.63
C VAL A 404 -6.77 7.14 -5.36
N HIS A 405 -7.42 5.98 -5.38
CA HIS A 405 -7.04 4.90 -6.29
C HIS A 405 -7.74 5.06 -7.63
N HIS A 406 -6.98 5.36 -8.67
CA HIS A 406 -7.50 5.30 -10.04
C HIS A 406 -7.48 3.85 -10.54
N HIS A 407 -8.51 3.48 -11.31
CA HIS A 407 -8.63 2.15 -11.90
C HIS A 407 -7.38 1.72 -12.67
N GLU A 408 -6.79 2.64 -13.43
CA GLU A 408 -5.57 2.38 -14.20
C GLU A 408 -4.35 2.11 -13.33
N ALA A 409 -4.27 2.72 -12.14
CA ALA A 409 -3.17 2.47 -11.20
C ALA A 409 -3.25 1.05 -10.62
N HIS A 410 -4.46 0.56 -10.34
CA HIS A 410 -4.67 -0.84 -9.96
C HIS A 410 -4.35 -1.82 -11.09
N ALA A 411 -4.70 -1.49 -12.34
CA ALA A 411 -4.34 -2.32 -13.50
C ALA A 411 -2.81 -2.44 -13.63
N ARG A 412 -2.10 -1.31 -13.59
CA ARG A 412 -0.62 -1.29 -13.59
C ARG A 412 -0.01 -2.13 -12.47
N ALA A 413 -0.54 -2.00 -11.25
CA ALA A 413 -0.08 -2.77 -10.08
C ALA A 413 -0.31 -4.29 -10.21
N ARG A 414 -1.24 -4.73 -11.07
CA ARG A 414 -1.41 -6.14 -11.44
C ARG A 414 -0.56 -6.57 -12.62
N GLY A 415 0.27 -5.70 -13.17
CA GLY A 415 1.06 -5.94 -14.39
C GLY A 415 0.20 -5.96 -15.67
N GLU A 416 -1.00 -5.40 -15.61
CA GLU A 416 -1.88 -5.21 -16.77
C GLU A 416 -1.47 -3.92 -17.50
N ASP A 417 -1.05 -4.04 -18.75
CA ASP A 417 -0.70 -2.90 -19.58
C ASP A 417 -1.98 -2.18 -20.01
N ALA A 418 -2.12 -0.90 -19.62
CA ALA A 418 -3.29 -0.10 -19.93
C ALA A 418 -3.34 0.36 -21.40
N VAL A 419 -2.26 0.17 -22.18
CA VAL A 419 -2.25 0.49 -23.62
C VAL A 419 -2.71 -0.73 -24.42
N PRO A 420 -3.91 -0.72 -25.04
CA PRO A 420 -4.35 -1.82 -25.88
C PRO A 420 -3.37 -2.02 -27.04
N ALA A 421 -3.10 -3.28 -27.41
CA ALA A 421 -2.19 -3.61 -28.50
C ALA A 421 -2.49 -2.88 -29.84
N ARG A 422 -3.73 -2.41 -30.03
CA ARG A 422 -4.21 -1.68 -31.22
C ARG A 422 -3.80 -0.19 -31.26
N GLN A 423 -3.33 0.40 -30.17
CA GLN A 423 -2.84 1.79 -30.10
C GLN A 423 -1.30 1.87 -30.06
N ARG A 424 -0.62 0.74 -30.27
CA ARG A 424 0.84 0.72 -30.42
C ARG A 424 1.22 1.39 -31.73
N ALA A 425 1.92 2.52 -31.67
CA ALA A 425 2.91 2.80 -32.70
C ALA A 425 3.91 1.62 -32.66
N PRO A 426 4.33 1.06 -33.81
CA PRO A 426 5.36 0.03 -33.79
C PRO A 426 6.56 0.62 -33.05
N TRP A 427 7.05 -0.10 -32.04
CA TRP A 427 8.30 0.23 -31.38
C TRP A 427 9.37 0.23 -32.47
N ARG A 428 9.65 1.41 -33.03
CA ARG A 428 10.77 1.59 -33.93
C ARG A 428 11.97 1.74 -33.02
N ASP A 429 12.78 0.70 -33.00
CA ASP A 429 14.18 0.79 -32.63
C ASP A 429 14.76 2.06 -33.28
N LEU A 430 15.01 3.08 -32.45
CA LEU A 430 15.91 4.16 -32.80
C LEU A 430 17.22 3.82 -32.11
N VAL A 431 18.06 3.16 -32.92
CA VAL A 431 19.51 2.93 -32.87
C VAL A 431 20.23 3.42 -31.62
#